data_AF-A0A7Z9TSG8-F1
#
_entry.id   AF-A0A7Z9TSG8-F1
#
_cell.length_a   1.000
_cell.length_b   1.000
_cell.length_c   1.000
_cell.angle_alpha   90.00
_cell.angle_beta   90.00
_cell.angle_gamma   90.00
#
_symmetry.space_group_name_H-M   'P 1'
#
loop_
_entity.id
_entity.type
_entity.pdbx_description
1 polymer ?
#
loop_
_entity_poly.entity_id
_entity_poly.type
_entity_poly.pdbx_seq_one_letter_code
_entity_poly.pdbx_strand_id
1 'polypeptide(L)' 'ETEHYEESRGIYNLSWKKKIPEDHFLRQNILTTGFSCRSQIKRFEGFRPLHPLQALLREINLFN' A
#
# COMPACT_ATOMS: atom_id res chain seq x y z
N GLU A 1 -13.14 -10.08 10.32
CA GLU A 1 -11.92 -9.25 10.24
C GLU A 1 -11.46 -8.69 11.60
N THR A 2 -12.34 -8.66 12.62
CA THR A 2 -12.02 -8.17 13.97
C THR A 2 -11.00 -9.03 14.72
N GLU A 3 -11.03 -10.35 14.55
CA GLU A 3 -10.17 -11.30 15.27
C GLU A 3 -8.67 -11.15 14.99
N HIS A 4 -8.29 -10.72 13.79
CA HIS A 4 -6.89 -10.54 13.38
C HIS A 4 -6.44 -9.08 13.37
N TYR A 5 -7.23 -8.17 13.94
CA TYR A 5 -6.97 -6.74 13.83
C TYR A 5 -5.67 -6.32 14.53
N GLU A 6 -5.46 -6.76 15.77
CA GLU A 6 -4.25 -6.42 16.54
C GLU A 6 -2.99 -7.07 15.99
N GLU A 7 -3.09 -8.33 15.55
CA GLU A 7 -1.99 -9.01 14.84
C GLU A 7 -1.64 -8.28 13.53
N SER A 8 -2.65 -7.92 12.74
CA SER A 8 -2.48 -7.17 11.50
C SER A 8 -1.85 -5.79 11.74
N ARG A 9 -2.22 -5.11 12.84
CA ARG A 9 -1.62 -3.84 13.28
C ARG A 9 -0.17 -4.03 13.73
N GLY A 10 0.14 -5.08 14.47
CA GLY A 10 1.51 -5.42 14.89
C GLY A 10 2.44 -5.62 13.69
N ILE A 11 2.04 -6.47 12.74
CA ILE A 11 2.78 -6.72 11.49
C ILE A 11 2.95 -5.41 10.69
N TYR A 12 1.88 -4.60 10.60
CA TYR A 12 1.94 -3.31 9.92
C TYR A 12 2.99 -2.38 10.55
N ASN A 13 2.99 -2.25 11.87
CA ASN A 13 3.92 -1.40 12.63
C ASN A 13 5.38 -1.85 12.48
N LEU A 14 5.63 -3.15 12.37
CA LEU A 14 6.97 -3.71 12.19
C LEU A 14 7.49 -3.56 10.75
N SER A 15 6.60 -3.53 9.75
CA SER A 15 7.00 -3.57 8.33
C SER A 15 6.69 -2.28 7.57
N TRP A 16 5.41 -1.99 7.32
CA TRP A 16 5.00 -0.97 6.36
C TRP A 16 5.00 0.43 6.95
N LYS A 17 4.64 0.60 8.22
CA LYS A 17 4.53 1.91 8.86
C LYS A 17 5.76 2.81 8.63
N LYS A 18 6.96 2.24 8.74
CA LYS A 18 8.23 2.98 8.56
C LYS A 18 8.56 3.30 7.10
N LYS A 19 7.86 2.70 6.13
CA LYS A 19 8.07 2.86 4.68
C LYS A 19 7.05 3.81 4.05
N ILE A 20 6.03 4.22 4.79
CA ILE A 20 5.01 5.15 4.29
C ILE A 20 5.52 6.58 4.51
N PRO A 21 5.71 7.38 3.45
CA PRO A 21 6.09 8.76 3.59
C PRO A 21 4.95 9.59 4.18
N GLU A 22 5.28 10.52 5.07
CA GLU A 22 4.31 11.46 5.63
C GLU A 22 3.71 12.34 4.52
N ASP A 23 4.54 12.78 3.58
CA ASP A 23 4.13 13.50 2.38
C ASP A 23 3.18 12.64 1.51
N HIS A 24 1.95 13.12 1.40
CA HIS A 24 0.88 12.48 0.64
C HIS A 24 1.18 12.38 -0.86
N PHE A 25 1.93 13.33 -1.43
CA PHE A 25 2.32 13.29 -2.84
C PHE A 25 3.26 12.10 -3.11
N LEU A 26 4.21 11.85 -2.21
CA LEU A 26 5.14 10.73 -2.36
C LEU A 26 4.47 9.36 -2.20
N ARG A 27 3.30 9.28 -1.55
CA ARG A 27 2.55 8.02 -1.39
C ARG A 27 2.11 7.40 -2.71
N GLN A 28 1.97 8.19 -3.78
CA GLN A 28 1.62 7.69 -5.11
C GLN A 28 2.68 6.74 -5.70
N ASN A 29 3.93 6.85 -5.22
CA ASN A 29 5.06 6.02 -5.65
C ASN A 29 5.11 4.67 -4.91
N ILE A 30 4.25 4.45 -3.91
CA ILE A 30 4.23 3.19 -3.15
C ILE A 30 3.49 2.12 -3.96
N LEU A 31 4.22 1.03 -4.23
CA LEU A 31 3.72 -0.14 -4.93
C LEU A 31 3.81 -1.39 -4.04
N THR A 32 2.86 -2.31 -4.20
CA THR A 32 2.87 -3.58 -3.46
C THR A 32 2.10 -4.68 -4.19
N THR A 33 2.64 -5.90 -4.13
CA THR A 33 2.03 -7.10 -4.73
C THR A 33 1.04 -7.78 -3.78
N GLY A 34 1.35 -7.83 -2.47
CA GLY A 34 0.60 -8.61 -1.50
C GLY A 34 -0.75 -8.01 -1.10
N PHE A 35 -1.80 -8.85 -1.07
CA PHE A 35 -3.14 -8.45 -0.62
C PHE A 35 -3.13 -7.91 0.82
N SER A 36 -2.49 -8.62 1.75
CA SER A 36 -2.42 -8.22 3.16
C SER A 36 -1.77 -6.85 3.33
N CYS A 37 -0.66 -6.60 2.62
CA CYS A 37 0.04 -5.32 2.64
C CYS A 37 -0.86 -4.18 2.14
N ARG A 38 -1.55 -4.39 1.01
CA ARG A 38 -2.51 -3.42 0.46
C ARG A 38 -3.64 -3.11 1.43
N SER A 39 -4.19 -4.14 2.07
CA SER A 39 -5.29 -3.99 3.02
C SER A 39 -4.85 -3.29 4.30
N GLN A 40 -3.65 -3.60 4.82
CA GLN A 40 -3.07 -2.92 5.98
C GLN A 40 -2.86 -1.43 5.71
N ILE A 41 -2.22 -1.07 4.59
CA ILE A 41 -1.98 0.34 4.23
C ILE A 41 -3.31 1.08 4.03
N LYS A 42 -4.28 0.47 3.33
CA LYS A 42 -5.62 1.07 3.20
C LYS A 42 -6.26 1.34 4.56
N ARG A 43 -6.14 0.39 5.49
CA ARG A 43 -6.77 0.48 6.81
C ARG A 43 -6.10 1.52 7.71
N PHE A 44 -4.77 1.57 7.73
CA PHE A 44 -4.02 2.39 8.70
C PHE A 44 -3.58 3.75 8.14
N GLU A 45 -3.48 3.91 6.82
CA GLU A 45 -3.00 5.14 6.16
C GLU A 45 -4.05 5.80 5.25
N GLY A 46 -5.20 5.15 5.05
CA GLY A 46 -6.31 5.71 4.28
C GLY A 46 -6.12 5.71 2.76
N PHE A 47 -5.05 5.11 2.22
CA PHE A 47 -4.83 5.00 0.78
C PHE A 47 -4.51 3.57 0.35
N ARG A 48 -4.82 3.23 -0.90
CA ARG A 48 -4.53 1.90 -1.47
C ARG A 48 -3.40 2.02 -2.49
N PRO A 49 -2.19 1.54 -2.20
CA PRO A 49 -1.07 1.57 -3.16
C PRO A 49 -1.41 0.79 -4.43
N LEU A 50 -0.70 1.01 -5.54
CA LEU A 50 -0.95 0.30 -6.82
C LEU A 50 -0.18 -1.01 -6.93
N HIS A 51 -0.79 -2.01 -7.59
CA HIS A 51 -0.05 -3.24 -7.88
C HIS A 51 0.99 -2.88 -8.96
N PRO A 52 2.23 -3.39 -8.90
CA PRO A 52 3.23 -3.07 -9.91
C PRO A 52 2.72 -3.24 -11.36
N LEU A 53 1.96 -4.30 -11.64
CA LEU A 53 1.30 -4.49 -12.94
C LEU A 53 0.30 -3.36 -13.31
N GLN A 54 -0.44 -2.81 -12.35
CA GLN A 54 -1.35 -1.69 -12.61
C GLN A 54 -0.56 -0.40 -12.90
N ALA A 55 0.57 -0.20 -12.22
CA ALA A 55 1.46 0.92 -12.51
C ALA A 55 2.05 0.79 -13.92
N LEU A 56 2.61 -0.38 -14.26
CA LEU A 56 3.14 -0.65 -15.60
C LEU A 56 2.09 -0.48 -16.70
N LEU A 57 0.87 -0.96 -16.49
CA LEU A 57 -0.22 -0.79 -17.46
C LEU A 57 -0.55 0.69 -17.70
N ARG A 58 -0.52 1.52 -16.65
CA ARG A 58 -0.72 2.97 -16.79
C ARG A 58 0.39 3.58 -17.63
N GLU A 59 1.64 3.27 -17.34
CA GLU A 59 2.79 3.78 -18.11
C GLU A 59 2.67 3.40 -19.58
N ILE A 60 2.41 2.12 -19.89
CA ILE A 60 2.26 1.67 -21.28
C ILE A 60 1.12 2.40 -22.00
N ASN A 61 -0.01 2.64 -21.32
CA ASN A 61 -1.15 3.33 -21.90
C ASN A 61 -0.95 4.84 -22.06
N LEU A 62 -0.08 5.48 -21.28
CA LEU A 62 0.23 6.91 -21.40
C LEU A 62 1.11 7.22 -22.63
N PHE A 63 1.79 6.21 -23.18
CA PHE A 63 2.63 6.34 -24.38
C PHE A 63 1.91 5.95 -25.68
N ASN A 64 0.63 5.55 -25.60
CA ASN A 64 -0.25 5.34 -26.76
C ASN A 64 -1.14 6.57 -26.97
#